data_AF-A0A9P6V5L4-F1
#
_entry.id   AF-A0A9P6V5L4-F1
#
_cell.length_a   1.000
_cell.length_b   1.000
_cell.length_c   1.000
_cell.angle_alpha   90.00
_cell.angle_beta   90.00
_cell.angle_gamma   90.00
#
_symmetry.space_group_name_H-M   'P 1'
#
loop_
_entity.id
_entity.type
_entity.pdbx_description
1 polymer ?
#
loop_
_entity_poly.entity_id
_entity_poly.type
_entity_poly.pdbx_seq_one_letter_code
_entity_poly.pdbx_strand_id
1 'polypeptide(L)'
;MINKQEVSANERNTSISNRRKTVARGILDRATDAVNDYRAGRLITLRSELDTRLAKAEVARRLWESHRTQHRAVVTRLKEHRSTLSCHKKGFNTAASFPLQEQYQALALAIPAPPTIQIGPLCLSPAEAAAMRAVQETPTNNINPRIIYSDGSLLHTGTDDVSQAFGVVDLTQDTTLTVQGRTDGYASSAKAELMGLIAAVLAAPPDQDIVVRLDNESVVTQFRGLVKERDGTLPRKRFRNTHAGLWAVLHQVVHTRPGKVEVEWVKGHSNILGNELADQAAKGAAQGTTAPWVVDLTQQDDISTFAYCHGGLVEIDLRQLLKQQTTIRHHQAWAAQRRVKRAIADIEDV
;
A
#
# COMPACT_ATOMS: atom_id res chain seq x y z
N MET A 1 -25.01 -18.84 -89.46
CA MET A 1 -24.77 -17.68 -88.55
C MET A 1 -24.72 -18.04 -87.06
N ILE A 2 -25.03 -19.28 -86.65
CA ILE A 2 -25.15 -19.67 -85.23
C ILE A 2 -23.78 -19.91 -84.53
N ASN A 3 -22.75 -20.30 -85.27
CA ASN A 3 -21.47 -20.77 -84.68
C ASN A 3 -20.56 -19.64 -84.14
N LYS A 4 -20.69 -18.39 -84.60
CA LYS A 4 -19.86 -17.26 -84.12
C LYS A 4 -20.32 -16.71 -82.77
N GLN A 5 -21.61 -16.79 -82.46
CA GLN A 5 -22.17 -16.29 -81.21
C GLN A 5 -21.84 -17.21 -80.03
N GLU A 6 -21.83 -18.53 -80.23
CA GLU A 6 -21.45 -19.51 -79.20
C GLU A 6 -19.96 -19.42 -78.85
N VAL A 7 -19.08 -19.31 -79.85
CA VAL A 7 -17.63 -19.11 -79.61
C VAL A 7 -17.38 -17.83 -78.82
N SER A 8 -18.03 -16.72 -79.18
CA SER A 8 -17.93 -15.44 -78.45
C SER A 8 -18.48 -15.52 -77.03
N ALA A 9 -19.56 -16.27 -76.80
CA ALA A 9 -20.10 -16.50 -75.46
C ALA A 9 -19.17 -17.34 -74.58
N ASN A 10 -18.53 -18.36 -75.16
CA ASN A 10 -17.60 -19.22 -74.44
C ASN A 10 -16.29 -18.49 -74.06
N GLU A 11 -15.79 -17.63 -74.95
CA GLU A 11 -14.65 -16.73 -74.66
C GLU A 11 -14.97 -15.75 -73.53
N ARG A 12 -16.18 -15.15 -73.54
CA ARG A 12 -16.65 -14.27 -72.46
C ARG A 12 -16.76 -15.01 -71.12
N ASN A 13 -17.31 -16.22 -71.10
CA ASN A 13 -17.41 -17.03 -69.89
C ASN A 13 -16.03 -17.41 -69.33
N THR A 14 -15.08 -17.75 -70.20
CA THR A 14 -13.70 -18.04 -69.82
C THR A 14 -13.00 -16.80 -69.25
N SER A 15 -13.19 -15.64 -69.87
CA SER A 15 -12.68 -14.35 -69.38
C SER A 15 -13.23 -13.98 -67.99
N ILE A 16 -14.55 -14.14 -67.79
CA ILE A 16 -15.20 -13.90 -66.49
C ILE A 16 -14.68 -14.87 -65.43
N SER A 17 -14.52 -16.15 -65.77
CA SER A 17 -13.97 -17.17 -64.88
C SER A 17 -12.54 -16.83 -64.44
N ASN A 18 -11.68 -16.44 -65.37
CA ASN A 18 -10.31 -16.02 -65.08
C ASN A 18 -10.27 -14.76 -64.20
N ARG A 19 -11.11 -13.76 -64.50
CA ARG A 19 -11.22 -12.54 -63.68
C ARG A 19 -11.68 -12.84 -62.25
N ARG A 20 -12.65 -13.75 -62.08
CA ARG A 20 -13.09 -14.21 -60.75
C ARG A 20 -11.98 -14.93 -59.98
N LYS A 21 -11.19 -15.78 -60.64
CA LYS A 21 -10.03 -16.45 -60.02
C LYS A 21 -8.97 -15.45 -59.56
N THR A 22 -8.68 -14.42 -60.37
CA THR A 22 -7.72 -13.36 -60.01
C THR A 22 -8.22 -12.55 -58.81
N VAL A 23 -9.51 -12.18 -58.79
CA VAL A 23 -10.10 -11.46 -57.65
C VAL A 23 -10.09 -12.32 -56.38
N ALA A 24 -10.44 -13.61 -56.48
CA ALA A 24 -10.42 -14.52 -55.35
C ALA A 24 -9.00 -14.69 -54.76
N ARG A 25 -7.98 -14.81 -55.62
CA ARG A 25 -6.58 -14.87 -55.18
C ARG A 25 -6.15 -13.57 -54.49
N GLY A 26 -6.49 -12.40 -55.05
CA GLY A 26 -6.20 -11.11 -54.41
C GLY A 26 -6.96 -10.85 -53.10
N ILE A 27 -8.09 -11.54 -52.84
CA ILE A 27 -8.75 -11.52 -51.53
C ILE A 27 -8.01 -12.42 -50.54
N LEU A 28 -7.60 -13.62 -50.98
CA LEU A 28 -6.85 -14.57 -50.15
C LEU A 28 -5.49 -14.00 -49.72
N ASP A 29 -4.78 -13.35 -50.63
CA ASP A 29 -3.48 -12.73 -50.34
C ASP A 29 -3.64 -11.61 -49.30
N ARG A 30 -4.62 -10.71 -49.48
CA ARG A 30 -4.94 -9.65 -48.50
C ARG A 30 -5.37 -10.18 -47.13
N ALA A 31 -6.13 -11.28 -47.10
CA ALA A 31 -6.51 -11.92 -45.85
C ALA A 31 -5.29 -12.53 -45.14
N THR A 32 -4.35 -13.09 -45.91
CA THR A 32 -3.10 -13.65 -45.39
C THR A 32 -2.20 -12.56 -44.82
N ASP A 33 -2.06 -11.44 -45.53
CA ASP A 33 -1.30 -10.28 -45.08
C ASP A 33 -1.88 -9.70 -43.78
N ALA A 34 -3.20 -9.52 -43.71
CA ALA A 34 -3.86 -9.02 -42.49
C ALA A 34 -3.65 -9.94 -41.27
N VAL A 35 -3.65 -11.27 -41.47
CA VAL A 35 -3.37 -12.24 -40.40
C VAL A 35 -1.90 -12.18 -39.98
N ASN A 36 -0.98 -12.00 -40.93
CA ASN A 36 0.44 -11.88 -40.64
C ASN A 36 0.75 -10.57 -39.90
N ASP A 37 0.15 -9.45 -40.29
CA ASP A 37 0.27 -8.17 -39.60
C ASP A 37 -0.27 -8.25 -38.16
N TYR A 38 -1.42 -8.90 -37.98
CA TYR A 38 -1.96 -9.15 -36.63
C TYR A 38 -1.00 -9.99 -35.77
N ARG A 39 -0.43 -11.05 -36.33
CA ARG A 39 0.55 -11.91 -35.62
C ARG A 39 1.81 -11.13 -35.27
N ALA A 40 2.33 -10.32 -36.17
CA ALA A 40 3.49 -9.47 -35.93
C ALA A 40 3.22 -8.45 -34.81
N GLY A 41 2.06 -7.78 -34.84
CA GLY A 41 1.64 -6.86 -33.78
C GLY A 41 1.50 -7.56 -32.43
N ARG A 42 0.85 -8.74 -32.39
CA ARG A 42 0.70 -9.55 -31.18
C ARG A 42 2.04 -9.97 -30.58
N LEU A 43 3.00 -10.36 -31.42
CA LEU A 43 4.35 -10.75 -30.98
C LEU A 43 5.12 -9.58 -30.36
N ILE A 44 4.98 -8.37 -30.92
CA ILE A 44 5.59 -7.16 -30.36
C ILE A 44 5.01 -6.85 -28.98
N THR A 45 3.68 -6.90 -28.83
CA THR A 45 3.03 -6.70 -27.53
C THR A 45 3.48 -7.73 -26.50
N LEU A 46 3.48 -9.02 -26.86
CA LEU A 46 3.92 -10.10 -25.96
C LEU A 46 5.39 -9.95 -25.55
N ARG A 47 6.25 -9.46 -26.44
CA ARG A 47 7.65 -9.20 -26.12
C ARG A 47 7.80 -8.04 -25.14
N SER A 48 7.06 -6.96 -25.33
CA SER A 48 7.03 -5.83 -24.38
C SER A 48 6.49 -6.24 -23.00
N GLU A 49 5.47 -7.09 -22.96
CA GLU A 49 4.96 -7.68 -21.71
C GLU A 49 5.98 -8.60 -21.02
N LEU A 50 6.76 -9.37 -21.79
CA LEU A 50 7.83 -10.22 -21.24
C LEU A 50 8.96 -9.36 -20.66
N ASP A 51 9.41 -8.34 -21.39
CA ASP A 51 10.49 -7.44 -20.96
C ASP A 51 10.11 -6.68 -19.68
N THR A 52 8.86 -6.21 -19.57
CA THR A 52 8.35 -5.59 -18.34
C THR A 52 8.25 -6.57 -17.17
N ARG A 53 7.89 -7.84 -17.41
CA ARG A 53 7.90 -8.88 -16.37
C ARG A 53 9.31 -9.23 -15.91
N LEU A 54 10.27 -9.32 -16.85
CA LEU A 54 11.68 -9.55 -16.53
C LEU A 54 12.28 -8.38 -15.73
N ALA A 55 11.98 -7.14 -16.11
CA ALA A 55 12.42 -5.96 -15.35
C ALA A 55 11.84 -5.96 -13.91
N LYS A 56 10.55 -6.29 -13.74
CA LYS A 56 9.93 -6.42 -12.41
C LYS A 56 10.57 -7.55 -11.59
N ALA A 57 10.86 -8.70 -12.23
CA ALA A 57 11.52 -9.81 -11.57
C ALA A 57 12.96 -9.47 -11.15
N GLU A 58 13.69 -8.70 -11.96
CA GLU A 58 15.04 -8.27 -11.63
C GLU A 58 15.07 -7.27 -10.47
N VAL A 59 14.13 -6.32 -10.43
CA VAL A 59 13.95 -5.41 -9.28
C VAL A 59 13.62 -6.19 -8.01
N ALA A 60 12.69 -7.16 -8.09
CA ALA A 60 12.36 -8.03 -6.96
C ALA A 60 13.59 -8.84 -6.48
N ARG A 61 14.41 -9.34 -7.40
CA ARG A 61 15.66 -10.06 -7.09
C ARG A 61 16.66 -9.17 -6.35
N ARG A 62 16.87 -7.94 -6.82
CA ARG A 62 17.77 -6.97 -6.17
C ARG A 62 17.29 -6.59 -4.77
N LEU A 63 15.98 -6.39 -4.60
CA LEU A 63 15.39 -6.15 -3.28
C LEU A 63 15.59 -7.34 -2.34
N TRP A 64 15.39 -8.55 -2.85
CA TRP A 64 15.60 -9.78 -2.08
C TRP A 64 17.08 -9.97 -1.67
N GLU A 65 18.03 -9.71 -2.58
CA GLU A 65 19.46 -9.76 -2.28
C GLU A 65 19.88 -8.70 -1.25
N SER A 66 19.31 -7.50 -1.33
CA SER A 66 19.50 -6.45 -0.34
C SER A 66 19.01 -6.88 1.05
N HIS A 67 17.76 -7.38 1.14
CA HIS A 67 17.20 -7.93 2.37
C HIS A 67 18.04 -9.08 2.94
N ARG A 68 18.52 -10.00 2.07
CA ARG A 68 19.39 -11.11 2.48
C ARG A 68 20.71 -10.63 3.06
N THR A 69 21.27 -9.56 2.50
CA THR A 69 22.53 -8.95 2.97
C THR A 69 22.35 -8.27 4.32
N GLN A 70 21.26 -7.51 4.48
CA GLN A 70 20.89 -6.90 5.77
C GLN A 70 20.65 -7.96 6.85
N HIS A 71 19.91 -9.02 6.53
CA HIS A 71 19.69 -10.14 7.46
C HIS A 71 21.01 -10.82 7.88
N ARG A 72 21.94 -11.05 6.93
CA ARG A 72 23.27 -11.58 7.25
C ARG A 72 24.05 -10.66 8.20
N ALA A 73 24.02 -9.35 7.97
CA ALA A 73 24.69 -8.38 8.83
C ALA A 73 24.13 -8.40 10.27
N VAL A 74 22.80 -8.46 10.42
CA VAL A 74 22.13 -8.58 11.73
C VAL A 74 22.53 -9.88 12.43
N VAL A 75 22.51 -11.01 11.72
CA VAL A 75 22.91 -12.31 12.30
C VAL A 75 24.37 -12.32 12.73
N THR A 76 25.27 -11.68 11.98
CA THR A 76 26.69 -11.56 12.36
C THR A 76 26.85 -10.73 13.63
N ARG A 77 26.19 -9.55 13.73
CA ARG A 77 26.20 -8.73 14.95
C ARG A 77 25.65 -9.47 16.17
N LEU A 78 24.58 -10.25 16.00
CA LEU A 78 24.01 -11.07 17.08
C LEU A 78 24.97 -12.18 17.53
N LYS A 79 25.75 -12.77 16.62
CA LYS A 79 26.78 -13.76 16.97
C LYS A 79 27.95 -13.12 17.74
N GLU A 80 28.38 -11.92 17.35
CA GLU A 80 29.41 -11.15 18.06
C GLU A 80 28.96 -10.80 19.48
N HIS A 81 27.73 -10.29 19.66
CA HIS A 81 27.15 -10.05 20.98
C HIS A 81 27.00 -11.31 21.83
N ARG A 82 26.70 -12.46 21.21
CA ARG A 82 26.62 -13.73 21.93
C ARG A 82 28.00 -14.22 22.39
N SER A 83 29.06 -13.93 21.64
CA SER A 83 30.44 -14.27 22.04
C SER A 83 30.95 -13.41 23.20
N THR A 84 30.50 -12.16 23.32
CA THR A 84 30.85 -11.30 24.46
C THR A 84 30.10 -11.63 25.75
N LEU A 85 28.97 -12.36 25.66
CA LEU A 85 28.14 -12.75 26.81
C LEU A 85 28.49 -14.13 27.41
N SER A 86 29.57 -14.78 26.98
CA SER A 86 29.98 -16.08 27.53
C SER A 86 30.83 -15.97 28.81
N CYS A 87 30.25 -15.52 29.91
CA CYS A 87 30.60 -16.01 31.25
C CYS A 87 29.34 -16.07 32.13
N HIS A 88 29.24 -17.12 32.95
CA HIS A 88 28.13 -17.52 33.84
C HIS A 88 27.13 -18.52 33.26
N LYS A 89 27.46 -19.81 33.43
CA LYS A 89 26.46 -20.89 33.50
C LYS A 89 25.63 -20.72 34.77
N LYS A 90 24.31 -20.54 34.63
CA LYS A 90 23.34 -20.91 35.68
C LYS A 90 22.44 -22.04 35.16
N GLY A 91 22.14 -22.97 36.06
CA GLY A 91 21.53 -24.26 35.78
C GLY A 91 20.14 -24.18 35.15
N PHE A 92 19.85 -25.21 34.37
CA PHE A 92 18.55 -25.49 33.75
C PHE A 92 17.46 -25.68 34.81
N ASN A 93 16.37 -24.91 34.70
CA ASN A 93 15.11 -25.18 35.38
C ASN A 93 14.07 -25.54 34.31
N THR A 94 13.46 -26.74 34.41
CA THR A 94 12.55 -27.34 33.43
C THR A 94 11.09 -26.88 33.56
N ALA A 95 10.85 -25.66 34.04
CA ALA A 95 9.55 -25.02 33.98
C ALA A 95 9.56 -23.93 32.89
N ALA A 96 9.21 -24.30 31.66
CA ALA A 96 9.04 -23.32 30.58
C ALA A 96 7.70 -22.60 30.71
N SER A 97 7.55 -21.80 31.77
CA SER A 97 6.66 -20.63 31.76
C SER A 97 7.54 -19.40 31.64
N PHE A 98 7.71 -18.87 30.43
CA PHE A 98 8.40 -17.61 30.23
C PHE A 98 7.36 -16.52 29.92
N PRO A 99 7.26 -15.48 30.78
CA PRO A 99 6.26 -14.43 30.62
C PRO A 99 6.54 -13.59 29.38
N LEU A 100 5.49 -13.15 28.72
CA LEU A 100 5.46 -12.17 27.64
C LEU A 100 5.83 -10.75 28.14
N GLN A 101 6.85 -10.63 28.99
CA GLN A 101 7.17 -9.38 29.67
C GLN A 101 8.67 -9.20 29.84
N GLU A 102 9.38 -9.03 28.72
CA GLU A 102 10.63 -8.24 28.75
C GLU A 102 10.23 -6.78 28.57
N GLN A 103 10.09 -6.08 29.70
CA GLN A 103 10.03 -4.63 29.74
C GLN A 103 11.36 -4.08 29.23
N TYR A 104 11.41 -3.76 27.93
CA TYR A 104 12.36 -2.77 27.44
C TYR A 104 11.92 -1.41 28.00
N GLN A 105 12.45 -1.02 29.17
CA GLN A 105 12.45 0.38 29.57
C GLN A 105 13.41 1.10 28.63
N ALA A 106 12.87 1.67 27.55
CA ALA A 106 13.57 2.69 26.80
C ALA A 106 13.85 3.85 27.77
N LEU A 107 15.13 4.12 28.02
CA LEU A 107 15.58 5.37 28.62
C LEU A 107 15.20 6.49 27.65
N ALA A 108 14.00 7.05 27.81
CA ALA A 108 13.61 8.27 27.13
C ALA A 108 14.52 9.38 27.64
N LEU A 109 15.44 9.83 26.79
CA LEU A 109 16.11 11.11 27.01
C LEU A 109 15.02 12.18 27.08
N ALA A 110 14.89 12.82 28.24
CA ALA A 110 13.92 13.87 28.53
C ALA A 110 14.31 15.15 27.77
N ILE A 111 14.11 15.14 26.46
CA ILE A 111 13.91 16.36 25.69
C ILE A 111 12.50 16.82 26.05
N PRO A 112 12.27 18.08 26.45
CA PRO A 112 10.92 18.57 26.65
C PRO A 112 10.16 18.39 25.34
N ALA A 113 9.20 17.46 25.34
CA ALA A 113 8.38 17.20 24.17
C ALA A 113 7.70 18.52 23.76
N PRO A 114 7.72 18.88 22.47
CA PRO A 114 7.03 20.07 22.01
C PRO A 114 5.54 20.01 22.40
N PRO A 115 4.90 21.16 22.65
CA PRO A 115 3.50 21.20 23.04
C PRO A 115 2.66 20.49 21.98
N THR A 116 1.96 19.45 22.42
CA THR A 116 1.14 18.60 21.56
C THR A 116 -0.33 18.98 21.75
N ILE A 117 -1.04 19.27 20.65
CA ILE A 117 -2.48 19.55 20.63
C ILE A 117 -3.20 18.28 20.18
N GLN A 118 -4.20 17.87 20.95
CA GLN A 118 -5.03 16.73 20.59
C GLN A 118 -6.22 17.18 19.72
N ILE A 119 -6.38 16.56 18.54
CA ILE A 119 -7.57 16.69 17.68
C ILE A 119 -8.11 15.30 17.43
N GLY A 120 -9.20 14.95 18.13
CA GLY A 120 -9.74 13.59 18.15
C GLY A 120 -8.67 12.58 18.59
N PRO A 121 -8.36 11.55 17.77
CA PRO A 121 -7.33 10.56 18.07
C PRO A 121 -5.92 11.01 17.68
N LEU A 122 -5.72 12.24 17.16
CA LEU A 122 -4.41 12.70 16.68
C LEU A 122 -3.73 13.62 17.68
N CYS A 123 -2.42 13.40 17.85
CA CYS A 123 -1.51 14.23 18.62
C CYS A 123 -0.61 15.03 17.67
N LEU A 124 -0.80 16.35 17.62
CA LEU A 124 -0.26 17.23 16.58
C LEU A 124 0.56 18.37 17.17
N SER A 125 1.48 18.95 16.38
CA SER A 125 2.06 20.25 16.72
C SER A 125 1.03 21.38 16.60
N PRO A 126 1.27 22.56 17.21
CA PRO A 126 0.33 23.69 17.13
C PRO A 126 0.08 24.16 15.69
N ALA A 127 1.10 24.10 14.83
CA ALA A 127 0.99 24.50 13.42
C ALA A 127 0.12 23.50 12.61
N GLU A 128 0.29 22.20 12.83
CA GLU A 128 -0.50 21.16 12.17
C GLU A 128 -1.96 21.18 12.64
N ALA A 129 -2.17 21.38 13.95
CA ALA A 129 -3.50 21.56 14.51
C ALA A 129 -4.20 22.82 13.96
N ALA A 130 -3.48 23.92 13.77
CA ALA A 130 -4.02 25.13 13.15
C ALA A 130 -4.40 24.91 11.68
N ALA A 131 -3.57 24.19 10.91
CA ALA A 131 -3.89 23.84 9.52
C ALA A 131 -5.15 22.97 9.43
N MET A 132 -5.30 21.98 10.32
CA MET A 132 -6.52 21.17 10.38
C MET A 132 -7.75 22.00 10.74
N ARG A 133 -7.66 22.87 11.76
CA ARG A 133 -8.77 23.74 12.16
C ARG A 133 -9.18 24.72 11.07
N ALA A 134 -8.22 25.24 10.30
CA ALA A 134 -8.50 26.10 9.16
C ALA A 134 -9.42 25.43 8.14
N VAL A 135 -9.32 24.10 7.94
CA VAL A 135 -10.26 23.34 7.12
C VAL A 135 -11.57 23.09 7.88
N GLN A 136 -11.52 22.69 9.15
CA GLN A 136 -12.71 22.36 9.95
C GLN A 136 -13.68 23.54 10.13
N GLU A 137 -13.16 24.76 10.19
CA GLU A 137 -13.92 25.99 10.46
C GLU A 137 -14.53 26.60 9.19
N THR A 138 -14.28 26.01 8.03
CA THR A 138 -14.89 26.50 6.78
C THR A 138 -16.41 26.23 6.74
N PRO A 139 -17.19 27.07 6.04
CA PRO A 139 -18.65 26.94 6.01
C PRO A 139 -19.13 25.58 5.51
N THR A 140 -20.16 25.04 6.15
CA THR A 140 -20.80 23.78 5.75
C THR A 140 -21.95 24.01 4.79
N ASN A 141 -22.07 23.10 3.82
CA ASN A 141 -23.12 23.05 2.81
C ASN A 141 -23.40 21.59 2.42
N ASN A 142 -24.53 21.05 2.86
CA ASN A 142 -24.94 19.67 2.59
C ASN A 142 -25.83 19.52 1.34
N ILE A 143 -25.89 20.52 0.45
CA ILE A 143 -26.57 20.37 -0.86
C ILE A 143 -25.78 19.40 -1.74
N ASN A 144 -24.45 19.51 -1.73
CA ASN A 144 -23.54 18.60 -2.42
C ASN A 144 -22.43 18.18 -1.46
N PRO A 145 -21.92 16.94 -1.55
CA PRO A 145 -20.83 16.54 -0.70
C PRO A 145 -19.56 17.29 -1.09
N ARG A 146 -18.79 17.68 -0.07
CA ARG A 146 -17.51 18.39 -0.23
C ARG A 146 -16.43 17.42 -0.69
N ILE A 147 -15.69 17.79 -1.73
CA ILE A 147 -14.63 16.95 -2.28
C ILE A 147 -13.30 17.34 -1.66
N ILE A 148 -12.66 16.39 -0.99
CA ILE A 148 -11.33 16.54 -0.39
C ILE A 148 -10.39 15.54 -1.07
N TYR A 149 -9.18 15.97 -1.38
CA TYR A 149 -8.16 15.13 -1.98
C TYR A 149 -7.13 14.73 -0.93
N SER A 150 -6.66 13.49 -0.96
CA SER A 150 -5.58 13.02 -0.09
C SER A 150 -4.63 12.12 -0.84
N ASP A 151 -3.35 12.20 -0.52
CA ASP A 151 -2.32 11.33 -1.07
C ASP A 151 -1.21 11.03 -0.03
N GLY A 152 -0.44 9.98 -0.26
CA GLY A 152 0.64 9.50 0.57
C GLY A 152 1.93 9.30 -0.23
N SER A 153 3.04 9.76 0.32
CA SER A 153 4.37 9.63 -0.27
C SER A 153 5.28 8.80 0.62
N LEU A 154 6.08 7.93 -0.02
CA LEU A 154 7.16 7.18 0.62
C LEU A 154 8.45 7.44 -0.16
N LEU A 155 9.42 8.07 0.50
CA LEU A 155 10.72 8.42 -0.06
C LEU A 155 11.82 7.55 0.54
N HIS A 156 12.88 7.35 -0.24
CA HIS A 156 14.12 6.65 0.17
C HIS A 156 13.88 5.24 0.76
N THR A 157 12.91 4.50 0.23
CA THR A 157 12.63 3.14 0.68
C THR A 157 13.87 2.25 0.64
N GLY A 158 14.16 1.58 1.75
CA GLY A 158 15.31 0.68 1.87
C GLY A 158 16.61 1.34 2.37
N THR A 159 16.58 2.64 2.71
CA THR A 159 17.68 3.35 3.38
C THR A 159 17.28 3.78 4.79
N ASP A 160 18.26 4.23 5.58
CA ASP A 160 18.04 4.78 6.92
C ASP A 160 17.33 6.15 6.87
N ASP A 161 17.29 6.80 5.69
CA ASP A 161 16.62 8.08 5.43
C ASP A 161 15.17 7.91 4.94
N VAL A 162 14.60 6.72 5.13
CA VAL A 162 13.22 6.43 4.75
C VAL A 162 12.27 7.41 5.42
N SER A 163 11.39 8.02 4.63
CA SER A 163 10.44 9.01 5.12
C SER A 163 9.09 8.77 4.45
N GLN A 164 8.04 8.75 5.26
CA GLN A 164 6.68 8.61 4.77
C GLN A 164 5.80 9.72 5.32
N ALA A 165 4.96 10.26 4.46
CA ALA A 165 4.18 11.44 4.76
C ALA A 165 2.93 11.48 3.90
N PHE A 166 1.98 12.34 4.26
CA PHE A 166 0.73 12.48 3.54
C PHE A 166 0.39 13.96 3.37
N GLY A 167 -0.45 14.21 2.37
CA GLY A 167 -0.99 15.51 2.04
C GLY A 167 -2.50 15.41 1.86
N VAL A 168 -3.20 16.43 2.31
CA VAL A 168 -4.64 16.60 2.17
C VAL A 168 -4.88 17.99 1.65
N VAL A 169 -5.70 18.09 0.61
CA VAL A 169 -6.00 19.34 -0.06
C VAL A 169 -7.50 19.51 -0.22
N ASP A 170 -7.95 20.70 0.16
CA ASP A 170 -9.31 21.14 0.01
C ASP A 170 -9.38 22.38 -0.89
N LEU A 171 -10.16 22.24 -1.97
CA LEU A 171 -10.31 23.25 -3.02
C LEU A 171 -11.68 23.93 -2.99
N THR A 172 -12.50 23.72 -1.96
CA THR A 172 -13.87 24.24 -1.98
C THR A 172 -13.97 25.72 -1.62
N GLN A 173 -12.90 26.29 -1.07
CA GLN A 173 -12.79 27.72 -0.80
C GLN A 173 -11.95 28.40 -1.89
N ASP A 174 -12.05 29.72 -2.02
CA ASP A 174 -11.24 30.50 -2.96
C ASP A 174 -9.73 30.34 -2.70
N THR A 175 -9.36 30.00 -1.46
CA THR A 175 -8.00 29.66 -1.07
C THR A 175 -7.87 28.16 -0.89
N THR A 176 -6.88 27.57 -1.57
CA THR A 176 -6.48 26.18 -1.34
C THR A 176 -6.03 25.99 0.10
N LEU A 177 -6.72 25.12 0.83
CA LEU A 177 -6.33 24.74 2.18
C LEU A 177 -5.61 23.39 2.14
N THR A 178 -4.45 23.33 2.80
CA THR A 178 -3.59 22.16 2.81
C THR A 178 -3.30 21.73 4.24
N VAL A 179 -3.47 20.43 4.50
CA VAL A 179 -3.03 19.75 5.71
C VAL A 179 -2.00 18.71 5.30
N GLN A 180 -0.86 18.68 5.96
CA GLN A 180 0.20 17.72 5.63
C GLN A 180 0.93 17.31 6.91
N GLY A 181 1.47 16.10 6.90
CA GLY A 181 2.11 15.54 8.07
C GLY A 181 2.97 14.33 7.73
N ARG A 182 3.89 13.99 8.63
CA ARG A 182 4.71 12.77 8.52
C ARG A 182 4.09 11.66 9.35
N THR A 183 4.39 10.42 9.02
CA THR A 183 4.04 9.25 9.84
C THR A 183 5.25 8.34 9.99
N ASP A 184 5.38 7.66 11.11
CA ASP A 184 6.52 6.80 11.45
C ASP A 184 6.15 5.31 11.35
N GLY A 185 6.90 4.41 11.96
CA GLY A 185 6.60 2.98 11.97
C GLY A 185 7.03 2.24 10.69
N TYR A 186 6.26 1.23 10.30
CA TYR A 186 6.60 0.38 9.16
C TYR A 186 6.45 1.16 7.84
N ALA A 187 7.53 1.25 7.08
CA ALA A 187 7.58 1.94 5.79
C ALA A 187 6.59 1.33 4.79
N SER A 188 5.55 2.08 4.42
CA SER A 188 4.47 1.62 3.56
C SER A 188 3.76 2.81 2.92
N SER A 189 3.71 2.87 1.59
CA SER A 189 2.92 3.88 0.88
C SER A 189 1.44 3.81 1.26
N ALA A 190 0.89 2.60 1.41
CA ALA A 190 -0.47 2.40 1.87
C ALA A 190 -0.73 2.93 3.29
N LYS A 191 0.29 2.94 4.18
CA LYS A 191 0.17 3.57 5.50
C LYS A 191 0.10 5.09 5.39
N ALA A 192 0.97 5.68 4.57
CA ALA A 192 0.95 7.12 4.32
C ALA A 192 -0.42 7.55 3.80
N GLU A 193 -0.96 6.84 2.82
CA GLU A 193 -2.29 7.12 2.28
C GLU A 193 -3.43 6.92 3.27
N LEU A 194 -3.37 5.86 4.09
CA LEU A 194 -4.35 5.66 5.17
C LEU A 194 -4.31 6.80 6.19
N MET A 195 -3.12 7.30 6.52
CA MET A 195 -2.96 8.48 7.38
C MET A 195 -3.51 9.75 6.71
N GLY A 196 -3.29 9.92 5.41
CA GLY A 196 -3.91 10.99 4.61
C GLY A 196 -5.44 10.94 4.65
N LEU A 197 -6.03 9.75 4.53
CA LEU A 197 -7.47 9.54 4.64
C LEU A 197 -7.99 9.89 6.04
N ILE A 198 -7.31 9.45 7.12
CA ILE A 198 -7.67 9.83 8.50
C ILE A 198 -7.61 11.35 8.68
N ALA A 199 -6.53 11.97 8.20
CA ALA A 199 -6.35 13.42 8.26
C ALA A 199 -7.45 14.16 7.48
N ALA A 200 -7.84 13.68 6.30
CA ALA A 200 -8.89 14.27 5.49
C ALA A 200 -10.26 14.23 6.17
N VAL A 201 -10.61 13.09 6.77
CA VAL A 201 -11.90 12.94 7.49
C VAL A 201 -11.93 13.82 8.74
N LEU A 202 -10.82 13.93 9.47
CA LEU A 202 -10.75 14.78 10.66
C LEU A 202 -10.67 16.26 10.31
N ALA A 203 -10.01 16.65 9.22
CA ALA A 203 -9.89 18.05 8.81
C ALA A 203 -11.21 18.61 8.27
N ALA A 204 -12.09 17.79 7.72
CA ALA A 204 -13.39 18.24 7.24
C ALA A 204 -14.31 18.73 8.37
N PRO A 205 -15.12 19.80 8.16
CA PRO A 205 -16.12 20.24 9.15
C PRO A 205 -17.06 19.08 9.57
N PRO A 206 -17.27 18.78 10.87
CA PRO A 206 -17.89 17.52 11.31
C PRO A 206 -19.28 17.20 10.74
N ASP A 207 -20.11 18.21 10.50
CA ASP A 207 -21.48 18.13 9.99
C ASP A 207 -21.58 18.13 8.45
N GLN A 208 -20.45 18.29 7.75
CA GLN A 208 -20.38 18.29 6.30
C GLN A 208 -20.32 16.85 5.74
N ASP A 209 -21.17 16.54 4.77
CA ASP A 209 -21.02 15.35 3.93
C ASP A 209 -19.79 15.51 3.03
N ILE A 210 -18.88 14.53 3.02
CA ILE A 210 -17.62 14.57 2.28
C ILE A 210 -17.42 13.38 1.36
N VAL A 211 -16.68 13.60 0.28
CA VAL A 211 -16.06 12.57 -0.55
C VAL A 211 -14.55 12.78 -0.51
N VAL A 212 -13.81 11.80 0.02
CA VAL A 212 -12.34 11.80 0.00
C VAL A 212 -11.86 11.05 -1.24
N ARG A 213 -11.06 11.72 -2.07
CA ARG A 213 -10.46 11.17 -3.28
C ARG A 213 -8.98 10.88 -3.07
N LEU A 214 -8.58 9.64 -3.34
CA LEU A 214 -7.19 9.19 -3.28
C LEU A 214 -6.90 8.19 -4.41
N ASP A 215 -5.62 7.97 -4.72
CA ASP A 215 -5.22 7.21 -5.91
C ASP A 215 -4.86 5.73 -5.65
N ASN A 216 -5.00 5.25 -4.41
CA ASN A 216 -4.83 3.84 -4.06
C ASN A 216 -6.13 3.08 -3.89
N GLU A 217 -6.41 2.29 -4.91
CA GLU A 217 -7.56 1.40 -4.97
C GLU A 217 -7.62 0.39 -3.80
N SER A 218 -6.47 -0.06 -3.27
CA SER A 218 -6.46 -0.98 -2.12
C SER A 218 -6.99 -0.32 -0.87
N VAL A 219 -6.61 0.94 -0.60
CA VAL A 219 -7.11 1.70 0.56
C VAL A 219 -8.62 1.93 0.42
N VAL A 220 -9.09 2.30 -0.78
CA VAL A 220 -10.54 2.46 -1.04
C VAL A 220 -11.30 1.15 -0.85
N THR A 221 -10.76 0.04 -1.32
CA THR A 221 -11.37 -1.29 -1.16
C THR A 221 -11.42 -1.71 0.30
N GLN A 222 -10.34 -1.50 1.04
CA GLN A 222 -10.25 -1.81 2.47
C GLN A 222 -11.20 -0.94 3.30
N PHE A 223 -11.35 0.35 2.96
CA PHE A 223 -12.31 1.24 3.60
C PHE A 223 -13.74 0.68 3.56
N ARG A 224 -14.18 0.17 2.40
CA ARG A 224 -15.52 -0.44 2.28
C ARG A 224 -15.73 -1.58 3.27
N GLY A 225 -14.78 -2.51 3.36
CA GLY A 225 -14.92 -3.68 4.24
C GLY A 225 -14.65 -3.42 5.72
N LEU A 226 -13.66 -2.59 6.04
CA LEU A 226 -13.16 -2.39 7.41
C LEU A 226 -13.80 -1.21 8.14
N VAL A 227 -14.37 -0.27 7.39
CA VAL A 227 -15.04 0.92 7.93
C VAL A 227 -16.54 0.88 7.63
N LYS A 228 -16.96 0.86 6.36
CA LYS A 228 -18.39 0.92 6.01
C LYS A 228 -19.17 -0.34 6.39
N GLU A 229 -18.61 -1.51 6.13
CA GLU A 229 -19.24 -2.81 6.38
C GLU A 229 -18.66 -3.50 7.62
N ARG A 230 -18.22 -2.70 8.61
CA ARG A 230 -17.43 -3.23 9.74
C ARG A 230 -18.18 -4.26 10.57
N ASP A 231 -19.49 -4.05 10.80
CA ASP A 231 -20.33 -4.97 11.57
C ASP A 231 -20.44 -6.35 10.91
N GLY A 232 -20.44 -6.40 9.58
CA GLY A 232 -20.39 -7.66 8.81
C GLY A 232 -19.00 -8.30 8.76
N THR A 233 -17.96 -7.54 9.10
CA THR A 233 -16.58 -8.03 9.09
C THR A 233 -16.21 -8.72 10.39
N LEU A 234 -16.01 -10.05 10.32
CA LEU A 234 -15.55 -10.88 11.44
C LEU A 234 -14.33 -10.26 12.15
N PRO A 235 -14.26 -10.28 13.50
CA PRO A 235 -13.13 -9.73 14.26
C PRO A 235 -11.76 -10.25 13.76
N ARG A 236 -11.68 -11.53 13.42
CA ARG A 236 -10.47 -12.14 12.85
C ARG A 236 -9.95 -11.45 11.59
N LYS A 237 -10.84 -10.89 10.75
CA LYS A 237 -10.44 -10.18 9.53
C LYS A 237 -9.88 -8.80 9.90
N ARG A 238 -10.42 -8.15 10.93
CA ARG A 238 -9.96 -6.84 11.42
C ARG A 238 -8.48 -6.91 11.83
N PHE A 239 -8.08 -7.92 12.61
CA PHE A 239 -6.69 -8.10 13.07
C PHE A 239 -5.70 -8.67 12.05
N ARG A 240 -6.19 -9.20 10.91
CA ARG A 240 -5.32 -9.75 9.86
C ARG A 240 -4.93 -8.72 8.82
N ASN A 241 -5.57 -7.56 8.81
CA ASN A 241 -5.18 -6.49 7.92
C ASN A 241 -3.96 -5.76 8.49
N THR A 242 -3.11 -5.29 7.58
CA THR A 242 -2.06 -4.33 7.91
C THR A 242 -2.70 -3.07 8.48
N HIS A 243 -2.02 -2.44 9.43
CA HIS A 243 -2.46 -1.20 10.07
C HIS A 243 -3.85 -1.30 10.73
N ALA A 244 -4.19 -2.46 11.31
CA ALA A 244 -5.50 -2.71 11.95
C ALA A 244 -5.92 -1.64 12.97
N GLY A 245 -4.96 -1.05 13.71
CA GLY A 245 -5.21 0.05 14.64
C GLY A 245 -5.66 1.33 13.93
N LEU A 246 -5.01 1.71 12.84
CA LEU A 246 -5.42 2.88 12.05
C LEU A 246 -6.80 2.67 11.42
N TRP A 247 -7.12 1.46 10.96
CA TRP A 247 -8.47 1.13 10.49
C TRP A 247 -9.54 1.17 11.58
N ALA A 248 -9.20 0.84 12.82
CA ALA A 248 -10.12 0.99 13.96
C ALA A 248 -10.40 2.46 14.24
N VAL A 249 -9.34 3.27 14.30
CA VAL A 249 -9.42 4.73 14.49
C VAL A 249 -10.29 5.36 13.41
N LEU A 250 -10.02 5.05 12.14
CA LEU A 250 -10.79 5.58 11.02
C LEU A 250 -12.26 5.17 11.12
N HIS A 251 -12.55 3.93 11.50
CA HIS A 251 -13.93 3.50 11.72
C HIS A 251 -14.62 4.33 12.80
N GLN A 252 -14.00 4.49 13.97
CA GLN A 252 -14.58 5.26 15.07
C GLN A 252 -14.82 6.71 14.66
N VAL A 253 -13.84 7.34 14.02
CA VAL A 253 -13.97 8.72 13.51
C VAL A 253 -15.12 8.83 12.51
N VAL A 254 -15.24 7.92 11.55
CA VAL A 254 -16.32 7.94 10.56
C VAL A 254 -17.68 7.65 11.18
N HIS A 255 -17.75 6.72 12.14
CA HIS A 255 -19.00 6.29 12.76
C HIS A 255 -19.58 7.35 13.71
N THR A 256 -18.72 8.09 14.41
CA THR A 256 -19.10 9.14 15.36
C THR A 256 -19.36 10.49 14.71
N ARG A 257 -18.92 10.66 13.45
CA ARG A 257 -19.08 11.91 12.69
C ARG A 257 -20.53 12.09 12.22
N PRO A 258 -21.13 13.29 12.40
CA PRO A 258 -22.48 13.57 11.91
C PRO A 258 -22.63 13.55 10.38
N GLY A 259 -21.67 14.15 9.66
CA GLY A 259 -21.64 14.17 8.20
C GLY A 259 -21.17 12.84 7.60
N LYS A 260 -21.75 12.45 6.47
CA LYS A 260 -21.41 11.21 5.76
C LYS A 260 -20.02 11.30 5.15
N VAL A 261 -19.31 10.18 5.14
CA VAL A 261 -17.97 10.07 4.53
C VAL A 261 -18.02 9.03 3.43
N GLU A 262 -17.80 9.43 2.19
CA GLU A 262 -17.54 8.51 1.07
C GLU A 262 -16.08 8.59 0.63
N VAL A 263 -15.60 7.51 0.02
CA VAL A 263 -14.22 7.42 -0.48
C VAL A 263 -14.24 6.96 -1.93
N GLU A 264 -13.66 7.76 -2.80
CA GLU A 264 -13.59 7.52 -4.24
C GLU A 264 -12.15 7.30 -4.68
N TRP A 265 -11.93 6.26 -5.47
CA TRP A 265 -10.66 6.08 -6.14
C TRP A 265 -10.56 7.02 -7.34
N VAL A 266 -9.44 7.73 -7.44
CA VAL A 266 -9.08 8.49 -8.63
C VAL A 266 -7.84 7.91 -9.27
N LYS A 267 -7.73 8.04 -10.59
CA LYS A 267 -6.55 7.57 -11.29
C LYS A 267 -5.37 8.51 -11.00
N GLY A 268 -4.30 7.98 -10.42
CA GLY A 268 -3.04 8.71 -10.22
C GLY A 268 -2.45 9.23 -11.55
N HIS A 269 -1.69 10.32 -11.47
CA HIS A 269 -1.03 10.98 -12.61
C HIS A 269 -1.96 11.30 -13.79
N SER A 270 -3.22 11.63 -13.50
CA SER A 270 -4.25 11.94 -14.50
C SER A 270 -4.53 13.44 -14.61
N ASN A 271 -3.62 14.29 -14.14
CA ASN A 271 -3.75 15.75 -14.13
C ASN A 271 -4.98 16.25 -13.36
N ILE A 272 -5.38 15.52 -12.32
CA ILE A 272 -6.46 15.95 -11.42
C ILE A 272 -5.85 16.93 -10.42
N LEU A 273 -6.13 18.23 -10.59
CA LEU A 273 -5.49 19.31 -9.82
C LEU A 273 -5.41 19.02 -8.32
N GLY A 274 -6.50 18.63 -7.69
CA GLY A 274 -6.51 18.35 -6.25
C GLY A 274 -5.62 17.16 -5.84
N ASN A 275 -5.54 16.12 -6.66
CA ASN A 275 -4.68 14.97 -6.41
C ASN A 275 -3.20 15.34 -6.57
N GLU A 276 -2.86 16.09 -7.63
CA GLU A 276 -1.47 16.54 -7.86
C GLU A 276 -0.99 17.48 -6.73
N LEU A 277 -1.87 18.34 -6.21
CA LEU A 277 -1.56 19.18 -5.06
C LEU A 277 -1.39 18.36 -3.76
N ALA A 278 -2.18 17.31 -3.57
CA ALA A 278 -2.05 16.41 -2.43
C ALA A 278 -0.73 15.60 -2.50
N ASP A 279 -0.36 15.08 -3.67
CA ASP A 279 0.94 14.43 -3.93
C ASP A 279 2.10 15.39 -3.64
N GLN A 280 2.00 16.64 -4.12
CA GLN A 280 3.02 17.65 -3.89
C GLN A 280 3.17 17.97 -2.39
N ALA A 281 2.05 18.10 -1.66
CA ALA A 281 2.06 18.31 -0.21
C ALA A 281 2.67 17.11 0.53
N ALA A 282 2.31 15.88 0.14
CA ALA A 282 2.87 14.66 0.73
C ALA A 282 4.39 14.58 0.52
N LYS A 283 4.88 14.87 -0.69
CA LYS A 283 6.32 14.90 -1.01
C LYS A 283 7.05 16.01 -0.24
N GLY A 284 6.45 17.20 -0.15
CA GLY A 284 6.99 18.31 0.63
C GLY A 284 7.15 17.95 2.11
N ALA A 285 6.12 17.34 2.69
CA ALA A 285 6.16 16.85 4.07
C ALA A 285 7.18 15.71 4.25
N ALA A 286 7.32 14.79 3.29
CA ALA A 286 8.28 13.69 3.36
C ALA A 286 9.74 14.18 3.33
N GLN A 287 10.02 15.28 2.63
CA GLN A 287 11.34 15.94 2.60
C GLN A 287 11.59 16.83 3.83
N GLY A 288 10.54 17.18 4.57
CA GLY A 288 10.61 18.01 5.77
C GLY A 288 11.17 17.29 6.99
N THR A 289 11.44 18.05 8.03
CA THR A 289 11.97 17.57 9.32
C THR A 289 10.92 17.60 10.44
N THR A 290 9.64 17.73 10.10
CA THR A 290 8.56 17.73 11.10
C THR A 290 8.49 16.41 11.85
N ALA A 291 7.99 16.47 13.09
CA ALA A 291 7.75 15.28 13.87
C ALA A 291 6.60 14.46 13.23
N PRO A 292 6.69 13.12 13.22
CA PRO A 292 5.58 12.28 12.80
C PRO A 292 4.33 12.47 13.66
N TRP A 293 3.16 12.41 13.05
CA TRP A 293 1.89 12.42 13.77
C TRP A 293 1.74 11.14 14.56
N VAL A 294 1.35 11.30 15.83
CA VAL A 294 1.07 10.19 16.72
C VAL A 294 -0.44 9.99 16.78
N VAL A 295 -0.87 8.73 16.60
CA VAL A 295 -2.28 8.33 16.70
C VAL A 295 -2.51 7.65 18.04
N ASP A 296 -3.43 8.18 18.84
CA ASP A 296 -3.88 7.57 20.07
C ASP A 296 -4.81 6.39 19.77
N LEU A 297 -4.29 5.18 19.98
CA LEU A 297 -5.01 3.93 19.81
C LEU A 297 -5.74 3.48 21.09
N THR A 298 -5.63 4.20 22.20
CA THR A 298 -6.18 3.76 23.49
C THR A 298 -7.69 3.90 23.61
N GLN A 299 -8.29 4.77 22.80
CA GLN A 299 -9.71 5.14 22.89
C GLN A 299 -10.62 4.32 21.97
N GLN A 300 -10.16 3.13 21.51
CA GLN A 300 -10.91 2.32 20.54
C GLN A 300 -11.93 1.39 21.22
N ASP A 301 -13.19 1.48 20.80
CA ASP A 301 -14.29 0.72 21.41
C ASP A 301 -14.26 -0.78 21.07
N ASP A 302 -13.71 -1.15 19.92
CA ASP A 302 -13.82 -2.51 19.37
C ASP A 302 -12.53 -3.34 19.38
N ILE A 303 -11.38 -2.69 19.52
CA ILE A 303 -10.07 -3.30 19.67
C ILE A 303 -9.44 -2.71 20.93
N SER A 304 -9.58 -3.43 22.04
CA SER A 304 -9.07 -3.00 23.35
C SER A 304 -7.58 -3.23 23.55
N THR A 305 -6.91 -3.95 22.65
CA THR A 305 -5.49 -4.29 22.81
C THR A 305 -4.80 -4.45 21.47
N PHE A 306 -3.61 -3.88 21.38
CA PHE A 306 -2.72 -4.03 20.24
C PHE A 306 -1.50 -4.87 20.59
N ALA A 307 -1.00 -5.61 19.61
CA ALA A 307 0.23 -6.37 19.77
C ALA A 307 1.44 -5.46 19.58
N TYR A 308 2.44 -5.65 20.43
CA TYR A 308 3.74 -4.97 20.33
C TYR A 308 4.85 -6.02 20.15
N CYS A 309 5.86 -5.69 19.35
CA CYS A 309 7.02 -6.52 19.09
C CYS A 309 8.27 -5.65 19.24
N HIS A 310 9.17 -5.99 20.17
CA HIS A 310 10.38 -5.20 20.48
C HIS A 310 10.08 -3.72 20.78
N GLY A 311 8.98 -3.44 21.49
CA GLY A 311 8.55 -2.08 21.82
C GLY A 311 7.83 -1.32 20.70
N GLY A 312 7.83 -1.82 19.46
CA GLY A 312 7.07 -1.25 18.35
C GLY A 312 5.68 -1.86 18.19
N LEU A 313 4.71 -1.05 17.75
CA LEU A 313 3.37 -1.53 17.40
C LEU A 313 3.47 -2.52 16.22
N VAL A 314 2.73 -3.62 16.28
CA VAL A 314 2.63 -4.55 15.15
C VAL A 314 1.67 -3.99 14.10
N GLU A 315 2.23 -3.56 12.97
CA GLU A 315 1.48 -2.93 11.88
C GLU A 315 1.21 -3.88 10.69
N ILE A 316 1.65 -5.13 10.80
CA ILE A 316 1.49 -6.18 9.78
C ILE A 316 0.41 -7.20 10.17
N ASP A 317 0.07 -8.16 9.29
CA ASP A 317 -0.87 -9.25 9.65
C ASP A 317 -0.36 -9.97 10.91
N LEU A 318 -1.07 -9.78 12.02
CA LEU A 318 -0.70 -10.32 13.33
C LEU A 318 -0.58 -11.85 13.28
N ARG A 319 -1.46 -12.52 12.54
CA ARG A 319 -1.41 -13.98 12.40
C ARG A 319 -0.16 -14.41 11.65
N GLN A 320 0.20 -13.69 10.58
CA GLN A 320 1.40 -13.99 9.82
C GLN A 320 2.65 -13.79 10.68
N LEU A 321 2.72 -12.70 11.44
CA LEU A 321 3.79 -12.46 12.39
C LEU A 321 3.88 -13.60 13.43
N LEU A 322 2.77 -13.96 14.08
CA LEU A 322 2.75 -15.03 15.08
C LEU A 322 3.18 -16.38 14.49
N LYS A 323 2.75 -16.70 13.26
CA LYS A 323 3.22 -17.89 12.54
C LYS A 323 4.73 -17.84 12.30
N GLN A 324 5.25 -16.73 11.78
CA GLN A 324 6.68 -16.57 11.54
C GLN A 324 7.50 -16.71 12.82
N GLN A 325 7.09 -16.06 13.90
CA GLN A 325 7.72 -16.18 15.23
C GLN A 325 7.72 -17.63 15.72
N THR A 326 6.60 -18.34 15.54
CA THR A 326 6.48 -19.75 15.91
C THR A 326 7.42 -20.63 15.09
N THR A 327 7.47 -20.43 13.77
CA THR A 327 8.39 -21.14 12.87
C THR A 327 9.85 -20.91 13.24
N ILE A 328 10.24 -19.66 13.49
CA ILE A 328 11.60 -19.30 13.92
C ILE A 328 11.95 -20.01 15.23
N ARG A 329 11.06 -19.99 16.23
CA ARG A 329 11.27 -20.65 17.53
C ARG A 329 11.43 -22.17 17.38
N HIS A 330 10.57 -22.80 16.58
CA HIS A 330 10.69 -24.23 16.30
C HIS A 330 12.02 -24.56 15.62
N HIS A 331 12.42 -23.77 14.63
CA HIS A 331 13.69 -23.97 13.94
C HIS A 331 14.89 -23.81 14.89
N GLN A 332 14.90 -22.77 15.74
CA GLN A 332 15.92 -22.55 16.75
C GLN A 332 15.99 -23.71 17.75
N ALA A 333 14.85 -24.20 18.25
CA ALA A 333 14.79 -25.32 19.17
C ALA A 333 15.33 -26.61 18.54
N TRP A 334 14.95 -26.90 17.30
CA TRP A 334 15.45 -28.06 16.55
C TRP A 334 16.96 -27.97 16.27
N ALA A 335 17.45 -26.79 15.87
CA ALA A 335 18.87 -26.55 15.65
C ALA A 335 19.69 -26.71 16.94
N ALA A 336 19.18 -26.20 18.07
CA ALA A 336 19.81 -26.31 19.38
C ALA A 336 19.92 -27.76 19.86
N GLN A 337 18.96 -28.61 19.50
CA GLN A 337 18.99 -30.05 19.80
C GLN A 337 19.99 -30.84 18.93
N ARG A 338 20.72 -30.18 18.02
CA ARG A 338 21.62 -30.82 17.03
C ARG A 338 20.94 -31.93 16.22
N ARG A 339 19.61 -31.87 16.08
CA ARG A 339 18.80 -32.82 15.29
C ARG A 339 18.75 -32.45 13.81
N VAL A 340 19.66 -31.57 13.36
CA VAL A 340 19.83 -31.26 11.95
C VAL A 340 20.42 -32.50 11.27
N LYS A 341 19.56 -33.32 10.67
CA LYS A 341 20.00 -34.16 9.54
C LYS A 341 20.70 -33.22 8.57
N ARG A 342 21.90 -33.59 8.13
CA ARG A 342 22.62 -32.94 7.03
C ARG A 342 21.62 -32.60 5.91
N ALA A 343 21.67 -31.36 5.45
CA ALA A 343 20.91 -30.79 4.33
C ALA A 343 19.39 -30.71 4.53
N ILE A 344 18.91 -29.54 4.94
CA ILE A 344 17.68 -28.98 4.38
C ILE A 344 18.17 -28.13 3.20
N ALA A 345 18.08 -28.66 1.98
CA ALA A 345 17.90 -27.79 0.82
C ALA A 345 16.50 -27.16 0.97
N ASP A 346 16.31 -25.93 0.52
CA ASP A 346 15.05 -25.16 0.54
C ASP A 346 14.91 -24.18 1.71
N ILE A 347 15.85 -23.23 1.80
CA ILE A 347 15.53 -21.82 2.08
C ILE A 347 16.27 -21.00 1.02
N GLU A 348 15.85 -21.12 -0.24
CA GLU A 348 16.16 -20.13 -1.29
C GLU A 348 14.91 -19.51 -1.93
N ASP A 349 13.70 -19.96 -1.59
CA ASP A 349 12.44 -19.40 -2.15
C ASP A 349 11.41 -19.08 -1.05
N VAL A 350 11.53 -17.93 -0.38
CA VAL A 350 10.41 -17.08 0.11
C VAL A 350 10.85 -15.62 0.11
#